data_AF-A0A919S3S9-F1
#
_entry.id   AF-A0A919S3S9-F1
#
_cell.length_a   1.000
_cell.length_b   1.000
_cell.length_c   1.000
_cell.angle_alpha   90.00
_cell.angle_beta   90.00
_cell.angle_gamma   90.00
#
_symmetry.space_group_name_H-M   'P 1'
#
loop_
_entity.id
_entity.type
_entity.pdbx_description
1 polymer ?
#
loop_
_entity_poly.entity_id
_entity_poly.type
_entity_poly.pdbx_seq_one_letter_code
_entity_poly.pdbx_strand_id
1 'polypeptide(L)'
;MAANPQAPIPARPGSPAGPAPHGGPPHGNARPRSTQSPPGATYGPPPSGTPTQAMPTQAMPSGQPTQAMPVAPPAQTMPSAASGSGPPVATAPRSRGGLLVVTLVVAVLALVVGLAGIVIAAIALGRSDKATTLATSANGRPLPPADAETPAAPEPASPTTEPSDTATETLEPGVTASPGDISPTAEFAIAYQDQHLRVQTEKCLSGWGAAVDFDEPRVIGGTEGDMVYEQCNPGAVQTGLPLAEVSGQSATPADCLENIRTTPAQSPVAPAEGLTFCFLTSRNDAAARGTTQKLVFVTVDSITEKNDHGILNITLRAWNVPE
;
A
#
# COMPACT_ATOMS: atom_id res chain seq x y z
N MET A 1 -55.93 -22.80 -21.57
CA MET A 1 -55.13 -21.81 -22.33
C MET A 1 -55.49 -20.43 -21.82
N ALA A 2 -54.72 -19.93 -20.84
CA ALA A 2 -54.96 -18.62 -20.23
C ALA A 2 -53.83 -17.68 -20.67
N ALA A 3 -54.21 -16.52 -21.21
CA ALA A 3 -53.31 -15.51 -21.73
C ALA A 3 -52.60 -14.77 -20.59
N ASN A 4 -51.30 -14.61 -20.73
CA ASN A 4 -50.41 -13.91 -19.80
C ASN A 4 -50.40 -12.41 -20.14
N PRO A 5 -50.81 -11.49 -19.25
CA PRO A 5 -50.75 -10.07 -19.52
C PRO A 5 -49.31 -9.55 -19.40
N GLN A 6 -48.80 -8.99 -20.50
CA GLN A 6 -47.52 -8.29 -20.54
C GLN A 6 -47.54 -7.06 -19.62
N ALA A 7 -46.57 -6.98 -18.72
CA ALA A 7 -46.33 -5.80 -17.89
C ALA A 7 -45.77 -4.64 -18.74
N PRO A 8 -46.10 -3.38 -18.41
CA PRO A 8 -45.64 -2.21 -19.14
C PRO A 8 -44.13 -1.95 -18.94
N ILE A 9 -43.48 -1.57 -20.04
CA ILE A 9 -42.07 -1.19 -20.11
C ILE A 9 -41.88 0.19 -19.43
N PRO A 10 -41.00 0.34 -18.43
CA PRO A 10 -40.73 1.64 -17.83
C PRO A 10 -39.98 2.56 -18.80
N ALA A 11 -40.41 3.83 -18.83
CA ALA A 11 -39.83 4.88 -19.65
C ALA A 11 -38.37 5.19 -19.24
N ARG A 12 -37.55 5.40 -20.27
CA ARG A 12 -36.12 5.70 -20.20
C ARG A 12 -35.90 7.12 -19.61
N PRO A 13 -35.13 7.28 -18.51
CA PRO A 13 -34.77 8.62 -18.01
C PRO A 13 -33.93 9.37 -19.04
N GLY A 14 -34.33 10.62 -19.32
CA GLY A 14 -33.65 11.51 -20.26
C GLY A 14 -32.25 11.88 -19.80
N SER A 15 -31.31 11.93 -20.75
CA SER A 15 -29.93 12.37 -20.56
C SER A 15 -29.88 13.86 -20.17
N PRO A 16 -29.19 14.24 -19.08
CA PRO A 16 -28.94 15.65 -18.80
C PRO A 16 -27.92 16.22 -19.80
N ALA A 17 -28.21 17.42 -20.29
CA ALA A 17 -27.42 18.20 -21.21
C ALA A 17 -26.01 18.47 -20.65
N GLY A 18 -24.99 18.29 -21.50
CA GLY A 18 -23.61 18.56 -21.15
C GLY A 18 -23.31 20.05 -20.96
N PRO A 19 -22.31 20.40 -20.12
CA PRO A 19 -21.87 21.78 -19.96
C PRO A 19 -21.09 22.28 -21.18
N ALA A 20 -21.28 23.57 -21.47
CA ALA A 20 -20.63 24.32 -22.54
C ALA A 20 -19.10 24.45 -22.32
N PRO A 21 -18.30 24.59 -23.40
CA PRO A 21 -16.86 24.74 -23.29
C PRO A 21 -16.49 26.15 -22.81
N HIS A 22 -15.91 26.25 -21.62
CA HIS A 22 -15.28 27.48 -21.15
C HIS A 22 -13.89 27.66 -21.78
N GLY A 23 -13.70 28.85 -22.35
CA GLY A 23 -12.50 29.27 -23.07
C GLY A 23 -11.22 29.26 -22.24
N GLY A 24 -10.13 28.98 -22.93
CA GLY A 24 -8.77 29.00 -22.38
C GLY A 24 -8.29 30.42 -22.07
N PRO A 25 -7.38 30.57 -21.08
CA PRO A 25 -6.67 31.82 -20.87
C PRO A 25 -5.42 31.93 -21.77
N PRO A 26 -4.99 33.17 -22.08
CA PRO A 26 -3.90 33.45 -23.02
C PRO A 26 -2.51 33.23 -22.42
N HIS A 27 -1.57 32.89 -23.30
CA HIS A 27 -0.13 32.87 -23.04
C HIS A 27 0.37 34.22 -22.51
N GLY A 28 0.85 34.24 -21.27
CA GLY A 28 1.56 35.36 -20.66
C GLY A 28 3.00 34.97 -20.31
N ASN A 29 3.95 35.38 -21.16
CA ASN A 29 5.37 35.36 -20.86
C ASN A 29 5.70 36.45 -19.83
N ALA A 30 6.14 36.07 -18.63
CA ALA A 30 6.85 36.97 -17.73
C ALA A 30 7.83 36.19 -16.83
N ARG A 31 9.12 36.24 -17.18
CA ARG A 31 10.23 36.00 -16.25
C ARG A 31 10.25 37.09 -15.19
N PRO A 32 10.61 36.75 -13.95
CA PRO A 32 11.54 37.57 -13.19
C PRO A 32 12.83 36.80 -12.87
N ARG A 33 13.96 37.40 -13.24
CA ARG A 33 15.24 37.17 -12.57
C ARG A 33 15.09 37.63 -11.11
N SER A 34 15.33 36.74 -10.16
CA SER A 34 15.76 37.14 -8.81
C SER A 34 17.07 36.43 -8.49
N THR A 35 18.15 37.17 -8.73
CA THR A 35 19.44 37.00 -8.07
C THR A 35 19.33 37.66 -6.70
N GLN A 36 19.28 36.88 -5.62
CA GLN A 36 19.63 37.41 -4.30
C GLN A 36 20.19 36.29 -3.42
N SER A 37 21.52 36.24 -3.37
CA SER A 37 22.27 35.50 -2.37
C SER A 37 22.06 36.15 -0.99
N PRO A 38 21.77 35.38 0.08
CA PRO A 38 21.91 35.90 1.43
C PRO A 38 23.40 35.98 1.82
N PRO A 39 23.81 37.03 2.57
CA PRO A 39 25.15 37.14 3.11
C PRO A 39 25.31 36.35 4.42
N GLY A 40 26.45 35.69 4.57
CA GLY A 40 27.12 35.51 5.87
C GLY A 40 26.55 34.48 6.84
N ALA A 41 26.80 33.19 6.58
CA ALA A 41 26.90 32.21 7.67
C ALA A 41 28.37 32.19 8.14
N THR A 42 28.61 32.76 9.32
CA THR A 42 29.87 32.68 10.04
C THR A 42 30.12 31.22 10.45
N TYR A 43 31.13 30.60 9.84
CA TYR A 43 31.62 29.29 10.26
C TYR A 43 32.25 29.40 11.66
N GLY A 44 31.62 28.78 12.65
CA GLY A 44 32.24 28.51 13.94
C GLY A 44 33.30 27.40 13.81
N PRO A 45 34.38 27.43 14.61
CA PRO A 45 35.42 26.41 14.57
C PRO A 45 34.89 25.04 15.02
N PRO A 46 35.41 23.93 14.47
CA PRO A 46 35.01 22.59 14.87
C PRO A 46 35.44 22.29 16.32
N PRO A 47 34.58 21.67 17.16
CA PRO A 47 35.01 21.17 18.44
C PRO A 47 36.02 20.03 18.24
N SER A 48 37.26 20.30 18.65
CA SER A 48 38.31 19.31 18.80
C SER A 48 38.00 18.47 20.04
N GLY A 49 37.46 17.27 19.86
CA GLY A 49 37.13 16.36 20.94
C GLY A 49 37.31 14.91 20.51
N THR A 50 38.56 14.43 20.57
CA THR A 50 38.89 13.01 20.51
C THR A 50 38.63 12.35 21.87
N PRO A 51 37.79 11.30 21.94
CA PRO A 51 38.02 10.23 22.89
C PRO A 51 38.77 9.09 22.17
N THR A 52 40.05 8.98 22.52
CA THR A 52 40.88 7.81 22.24
C THR A 52 40.25 6.60 22.95
N GLN A 53 39.44 5.82 22.24
CA GLN A 53 39.01 4.51 22.71
C GLN A 53 39.95 3.46 22.12
N ALA A 54 40.79 2.91 22.99
CA ALA A 54 41.67 1.80 22.69
C ALA A 54 40.83 0.58 22.26
N MET A 55 40.98 0.15 21.01
CA MET A 55 40.47 -1.15 20.57
C MET A 55 41.39 -2.27 21.09
N PRO A 56 40.87 -3.33 21.71
CA PRO A 56 41.63 -4.56 21.89
C PRO A 56 41.73 -5.28 20.56
N THR A 57 42.97 -5.57 20.16
CA THR A 57 43.35 -6.45 19.05
C THR A 57 42.71 -7.83 19.25
N GLN A 58 41.61 -8.10 18.54
CA GLN A 58 41.03 -9.43 18.46
C GLN A 58 41.66 -10.18 17.27
N ALA A 59 42.39 -11.24 17.58
CA ALA A 59 43.04 -12.12 16.62
C ALA A 59 42.00 -12.80 15.72
N MET A 60 42.21 -12.70 14.40
CA MET A 60 41.46 -13.48 13.41
C MET A 60 41.88 -14.96 13.46
N PRO A 61 40.94 -15.91 13.56
CA PRO A 61 41.23 -17.29 13.18
C PRO A 61 41.13 -17.44 11.66
N SER A 62 42.27 -17.68 11.02
CA SER A 62 42.38 -18.16 9.64
C SER A 62 41.74 -19.55 9.51
N GLY A 63 40.46 -19.58 9.14
CA GLY A 63 39.72 -20.79 8.78
C GLY A 63 39.56 -20.87 7.27
N GLN A 64 40.37 -21.72 6.65
CA GLN A 64 40.41 -22.00 5.22
C GLN A 64 39.30 -23.01 4.87
N PRO A 65 38.28 -22.70 4.04
CA PRO A 65 37.41 -23.73 3.51
C PRO A 65 38.08 -24.39 2.29
N THR A 66 38.42 -25.66 2.48
CA THR A 66 38.87 -26.61 1.47
C THR A 66 37.92 -26.62 0.27
N GLN A 67 38.46 -26.38 -0.92
CA GLN A 67 37.78 -26.58 -2.19
C GLN A 67 37.39 -28.06 -2.35
N ALA A 68 36.10 -28.34 -2.39
CA ALA A 68 35.58 -29.63 -2.87
C ALA A 68 35.28 -29.51 -4.36
N MET A 69 35.90 -30.40 -5.13
CA MET A 69 35.81 -30.48 -6.59
C MET A 69 34.39 -30.77 -7.08
N PRO A 70 34.00 -30.31 -8.28
CA PRO A 70 32.78 -30.77 -8.94
C PRO A 70 32.99 -32.20 -9.50
N VAL A 71 32.22 -33.15 -8.99
CA VAL A 71 32.03 -34.47 -9.59
C VAL A 71 31.11 -34.31 -10.80
N ALA A 72 31.62 -34.65 -11.99
CA ALA A 72 30.87 -34.69 -13.23
C ALA A 72 29.73 -35.74 -13.17
N PRO A 73 28.51 -35.42 -13.63
CA PRO A 73 27.50 -36.45 -13.86
C PRO A 73 27.86 -37.29 -15.11
N PRO A 74 27.64 -38.61 -15.08
CA PRO A 74 27.90 -39.47 -16.23
C PRO A 74 26.91 -39.20 -17.38
N ALA A 75 27.45 -39.22 -18.60
CA ALA A 75 26.71 -39.22 -19.84
C ALA A 75 25.66 -40.33 -19.85
N GLN A 76 24.37 -39.96 -19.98
CA GLN A 76 23.32 -40.91 -20.31
C GLN A 76 23.32 -41.14 -21.81
N THR A 77 23.81 -42.31 -22.17
CA THR A 77 23.74 -42.94 -23.48
C THR A 77 22.30 -43.10 -23.94
N MET A 78 22.07 -42.76 -25.21
CA MET A 78 20.83 -43.03 -25.94
C MET A 78 20.57 -44.54 -26.04
N PRO A 79 19.33 -45.01 -25.88
CA PRO A 79 18.92 -46.28 -26.44
C PRO A 79 18.40 -46.11 -27.87
N SER A 80 19.05 -46.88 -28.74
CA SER A 80 18.74 -47.17 -30.14
C SER A 80 17.26 -47.41 -30.44
N ALA A 81 16.89 -46.98 -31.64
CA ALA A 81 15.78 -47.50 -32.41
C ALA A 81 15.83 -49.03 -32.50
N ALA A 82 14.72 -49.68 -32.16
CA ALA A 82 14.43 -51.05 -32.55
C ALA A 82 13.07 -51.06 -33.25
N SER A 83 13.11 -51.17 -34.58
CA SER A 83 11.98 -51.53 -35.41
C SER A 83 11.53 -52.95 -35.07
N GLY A 84 10.35 -53.08 -34.46
CA GLY A 84 9.71 -54.36 -34.19
C GLY A 84 8.30 -54.38 -34.77
N SER A 85 8.16 -54.86 -36.00
CA SER A 85 6.88 -55.16 -36.62
C SER A 85 6.31 -56.45 -36.03
N GLY A 86 5.46 -56.32 -35.00
CA GLY A 86 4.65 -57.41 -34.45
C GLY A 86 3.20 -57.35 -34.95
N PRO A 87 2.52 -58.49 -35.15
CA PRO A 87 1.13 -58.54 -35.61
C PRO A 87 0.16 -57.94 -34.56
N PRO A 88 -0.98 -57.37 -34.99
CA PRO A 88 -1.94 -56.74 -34.09
C PRO A 88 -2.60 -57.78 -33.17
N VAL A 89 -2.30 -57.69 -31.88
CA VAL A 89 -3.02 -58.42 -30.83
C VAL A 89 -4.37 -57.73 -30.64
N ALA A 90 -5.45 -58.46 -30.87
CA ALA A 90 -6.81 -58.01 -30.63
C ALA A 90 -7.01 -57.66 -29.14
N THR A 91 -7.05 -56.37 -28.82
CA THR A 91 -7.40 -55.86 -27.50
C THR A 91 -8.87 -56.14 -27.20
N ALA A 92 -9.12 -56.93 -26.16
CA ALA A 92 -10.44 -57.14 -25.58
C ALA A 92 -11.10 -55.80 -25.18
N PRO A 93 -12.43 -55.66 -25.29
CA PRO A 93 -13.14 -54.44 -24.95
C PRO A 93 -13.02 -54.15 -23.45
N ARG A 94 -12.13 -53.21 -23.09
CA ARG A 94 -12.03 -52.64 -21.74
C ARG A 94 -13.33 -51.90 -21.40
N SER A 95 -13.77 -52.10 -20.17
CA SER A 95 -15.06 -51.70 -19.61
C SER A 95 -15.39 -50.22 -19.82
N ARG A 96 -16.36 -49.94 -20.71
CA ARG A 96 -16.95 -48.60 -20.91
C ARG A 96 -17.63 -48.02 -19.65
N GLY A 97 -17.85 -48.83 -18.62
CA GLY A 97 -18.47 -48.40 -17.37
C GLY A 97 -17.60 -47.47 -16.52
N GLY A 98 -16.27 -47.64 -16.53
CA GLY A 98 -15.38 -46.81 -15.70
C GLY A 98 -15.33 -45.35 -16.13
N LEU A 99 -15.43 -45.10 -17.44
CA LEU A 99 -15.34 -43.75 -17.99
C LEU A 99 -16.57 -42.90 -17.65
N LEU A 100 -17.76 -43.52 -17.63
CA LEU A 100 -19.01 -42.84 -17.20
C LEU A 100 -18.96 -42.42 -15.73
N VAL A 101 -18.43 -43.28 -14.84
CA VAL A 101 -18.30 -42.96 -13.41
C VAL A 101 -17.33 -41.80 -13.21
N VAL A 102 -16.18 -41.80 -13.90
CA VAL A 102 -15.21 -40.71 -13.80
C VAL A 102 -15.82 -39.39 -14.29
N THR A 103 -16.53 -39.38 -15.43
CA THR A 103 -17.18 -38.15 -15.92
C THR A 103 -18.26 -37.63 -14.97
N LEU A 104 -18.98 -38.53 -14.29
CA LEU A 104 -20.02 -38.15 -13.33
C LEU A 104 -19.40 -37.53 -12.07
N VAL A 105 -18.32 -38.10 -11.54
CA VAL A 105 -17.59 -37.54 -10.39
C VAL A 105 -17.03 -36.15 -10.70
N VAL A 106 -16.43 -35.96 -11.88
CA VAL A 106 -15.93 -34.65 -12.32
C VAL A 106 -17.06 -33.64 -12.47
N ALA A 107 -18.20 -34.02 -13.04
CA ALA A 107 -19.36 -33.14 -13.19
C ALA A 107 -19.94 -32.71 -11.82
N VAL A 108 -20.00 -33.62 -10.85
CA VAL A 108 -20.46 -33.30 -9.48
C VAL A 108 -19.49 -32.34 -8.79
N LEU A 109 -18.18 -32.57 -8.90
CA LEU A 109 -17.17 -31.66 -8.34
C LEU A 109 -17.25 -30.27 -8.98
N ALA A 110 -17.40 -30.19 -10.30
CA ALA A 110 -17.57 -28.91 -11.00
C ALA A 110 -18.83 -28.16 -10.53
N LEU A 111 -19.92 -28.87 -10.28
CA LEU A 111 -21.16 -28.28 -9.77
C LEU A 111 -21.01 -27.75 -8.33
N VAL A 112 -20.28 -28.48 -7.47
CA VAL A 112 -19.98 -28.02 -6.10
C VAL A 112 -19.11 -26.75 -6.12
N VAL A 113 -18.08 -26.70 -6.96
CA VAL A 113 -17.23 -25.51 -7.13
C VAL A 113 -18.03 -24.33 -7.68
N GLY A 114 -18.92 -24.56 -8.65
CA GLY A 114 -19.83 -23.54 -9.18
C GLY A 114 -20.77 -22.98 -8.11
N LEU A 115 -21.36 -23.84 -7.28
CA LEU A 115 -22.22 -23.41 -6.16
C LEU A 115 -21.46 -22.59 -5.12
N ALA A 116 -20.23 -22.99 -4.78
CA ALA A 116 -19.38 -22.21 -3.87
C ALA A 116 -19.09 -20.81 -4.43
N GLY A 117 -18.82 -20.69 -5.74
CA GLY A 117 -18.63 -19.41 -6.42
C GLY A 117 -19.86 -18.49 -6.34
N ILE A 118 -21.07 -19.04 -6.50
CA ILE A 118 -22.33 -18.27 -6.38
C ILE A 118 -22.50 -17.72 -4.96
N VAL A 119 -22.19 -18.51 -3.93
CA VAL A 119 -22.29 -18.06 -2.53
C VAL A 119 -21.31 -16.92 -2.25
N ILE A 120 -20.06 -17.03 -2.72
CA ILE A 120 -19.05 -15.96 -2.55
C ILE A 120 -19.49 -14.68 -3.28
N ALA A 121 -20.01 -14.80 -4.51
CA ALA A 121 -20.53 -13.65 -5.27
C ALA A 121 -21.72 -12.97 -4.57
N ALA A 122 -22.63 -13.75 -3.98
CA ALA A 122 -23.77 -13.20 -3.23
C ALA A 122 -23.33 -12.44 -1.96
N ILE A 123 -22.30 -12.92 -1.25
CA ILE A 123 -21.71 -12.23 -0.09
C ILE A 123 -21.05 -10.92 -0.52
N ALA A 124 -20.37 -10.90 -1.67
CA ALA A 124 -19.76 -9.70 -2.23
C ALA A 124 -20.83 -8.65 -2.62
N LEU A 125 -21.90 -9.06 -3.29
CA LEU A 125 -23.02 -8.18 -3.66
C LEU A 125 -23.72 -7.58 -2.42
N GLY A 126 -23.91 -8.37 -1.36
CA GLY A 126 -24.52 -7.89 -0.11
C GLY A 126 -23.69 -6.84 0.66
N ARG A 127 -22.38 -6.73 0.39
CA ARG A 127 -21.54 -5.65 0.94
C ARG A 127 -21.67 -4.34 0.16
N SER A 128 -22.06 -4.39 -1.12
CA SER A 128 -22.20 -3.20 -1.97
C SER A 128 -23.42 -2.34 -1.59
N ASP A 129 -24.53 -2.94 -1.18
CA ASP A 129 -25.76 -2.20 -0.83
C ASP A 129 -25.61 -1.35 0.44
N LYS A 130 -24.66 -1.69 1.31
CA LYS A 130 -24.33 -0.88 2.51
C LYS A 130 -23.56 0.40 2.15
N ALA A 131 -22.78 0.41 1.07
CA ALA A 131 -22.09 1.61 0.61
C ALA A 131 -23.06 2.60 -0.05
N THR A 132 -24.03 2.11 -0.83
CA THR A 132 -25.02 2.95 -1.51
C THR A 132 -26.00 3.62 -0.55
N THR A 133 -26.35 2.96 0.55
CA THR A 133 -27.24 3.53 1.58
C THR A 133 -26.55 4.63 2.41
N LEU A 134 -25.23 4.51 2.66
CA LEU A 134 -24.44 5.58 3.28
C LEU A 134 -24.28 6.79 2.35
N ALA A 135 -24.02 6.58 1.07
CA ALA A 135 -23.93 7.67 0.08
C ALA A 135 -25.27 8.39 -0.13
N THR A 136 -26.39 7.66 -0.12
CA THR A 136 -27.73 8.25 -0.27
C THR A 136 -28.17 8.99 0.99
N SER A 137 -27.81 8.51 2.18
CA SER A 137 -28.09 9.20 3.45
C SER A 137 -27.32 10.53 3.58
N ALA A 138 -26.08 10.60 3.07
CA ALA A 138 -25.28 11.82 3.07
C ALA A 138 -25.87 12.94 2.19
N ASN A 139 -26.51 12.59 1.07
CA ASN A 139 -27.15 13.56 0.17
C ASN A 139 -28.58 13.96 0.58
N GLY A 140 -29.16 13.28 1.58
CA GLY A 140 -30.53 13.54 2.05
C GLY A 140 -30.63 14.54 3.20
N ARG A 141 -29.51 15.04 3.75
CA ARG A 141 -29.54 16.04 4.82
C ARG A 141 -29.98 17.38 4.22
N PRO A 142 -31.15 17.93 4.62
CA PRO A 142 -31.58 19.24 4.15
C PRO A 142 -30.52 20.27 4.52
N LEU A 143 -30.00 20.98 3.52
CA LEU A 143 -29.17 22.15 3.76
C LEU A 143 -30.00 23.14 4.60
N PRO A 144 -29.47 23.64 5.72
CA PRO A 144 -30.18 24.67 6.49
C PRO A 144 -30.45 25.87 5.58
N PRO A 145 -31.63 26.50 5.67
CA PRO A 145 -31.96 27.66 4.86
C PRO A 145 -30.89 28.74 5.07
N ALA A 146 -30.33 29.21 3.96
CA ALA A 146 -29.32 30.26 3.93
C ALA A 146 -29.98 31.63 4.10
N ASP A 147 -30.63 31.87 5.25
CA ASP A 147 -31.20 33.17 5.59
C ASP A 147 -31.21 33.34 7.12
N ALA A 148 -30.12 33.89 7.65
CA ALA A 148 -30.12 34.61 8.92
C ALA A 148 -28.95 35.60 8.91
N GLU A 149 -29.26 36.87 8.67
CA GLU A 149 -28.41 37.99 9.08
C GLU A 149 -27.92 37.75 10.50
N THR A 150 -26.60 37.60 10.65
CA THR A 150 -25.96 37.51 11.95
C THR A 150 -26.02 38.90 12.60
N PRO A 151 -26.66 39.07 13.77
CA PRO A 151 -26.61 40.31 14.51
C PRO A 151 -25.17 40.60 14.93
N ALA A 152 -24.73 41.84 14.74
CA ALA A 152 -23.41 42.32 15.14
C ALA A 152 -23.13 41.97 16.61
N ALA A 153 -22.09 41.18 16.85
CA ALA A 153 -21.62 40.82 18.17
C ALA A 153 -21.02 42.06 18.87
N PRO A 154 -21.29 42.27 20.17
CA PRO A 154 -20.74 43.38 20.93
C PRO A 154 -19.23 43.24 21.12
N GLU A 155 -18.55 44.38 21.03
CA GLU A 155 -17.11 44.59 21.20
C GLU A 155 -16.63 44.06 22.57
N PRO A 156 -15.64 43.14 22.63
CA PRO A 156 -15.10 42.66 23.89
C PRO A 156 -14.26 43.75 24.57
N ALA A 157 -14.56 44.01 25.85
CA ALA A 157 -13.75 44.85 26.71
C ALA A 157 -12.35 44.23 26.90
N SER A 158 -11.32 45.07 26.74
CA SER A 158 -9.91 44.72 26.93
C SER A 158 -9.64 44.15 28.34
N PRO A 159 -9.09 42.94 28.47
CA PRO A 159 -8.53 42.49 29.73
C PRO A 159 -7.14 43.11 29.94
N THR A 160 -7.00 43.83 31.04
CA THR A 160 -5.69 44.20 31.62
C THR A 160 -5.04 42.92 32.13
N THR A 161 -3.99 42.44 31.45
CA THR A 161 -3.19 41.29 31.87
C THR A 161 -1.96 41.77 32.63
N GLU A 162 -1.89 41.38 33.90
CA GLU A 162 -0.71 41.39 34.77
C GLU A 162 0.42 40.55 34.16
N PRO A 163 1.70 40.93 34.31
CA PRO A 163 2.81 40.16 33.78
C PRO A 163 3.01 38.90 34.65
N SER A 164 2.62 37.75 34.14
CA SER A 164 2.97 36.46 34.72
C SER A 164 4.25 35.95 34.03
N ASP A 165 5.24 35.60 34.84
CA ASP A 165 6.58 35.19 34.42
C ASP A 165 6.56 34.11 33.32
N THR A 166 7.06 34.49 32.14
CA THR A 166 7.34 33.59 31.02
C THR A 166 8.42 32.60 31.43
N ALA A 167 8.02 31.40 31.82
CA ALA A 167 8.89 30.24 31.75
C ALA A 167 9.15 29.97 30.27
N THR A 168 10.33 30.36 29.79
CA THR A 168 10.87 29.97 28.48
C THR A 168 11.06 28.46 28.48
N GLU A 169 10.05 27.69 28.08
CA GLU A 169 10.26 26.33 27.59
C GLU A 169 11.13 26.46 26.33
N THR A 170 12.42 26.18 26.51
CA THR A 170 13.34 25.97 25.42
C THR A 170 12.93 24.66 24.77
N LEU A 171 12.06 24.74 23.76
CA LEU A 171 11.77 23.63 22.86
C LEU A 171 13.11 23.18 22.26
N GLU A 172 13.69 22.10 22.79
CA GLU A 172 14.84 21.46 22.18
C GLU A 172 14.42 21.00 20.76
N PRO A 173 15.02 21.55 19.70
CA PRO A 173 14.73 21.12 18.35
C PRO A 173 15.42 19.77 18.14
N GLY A 174 14.68 18.67 18.28
CA GLY A 174 15.25 17.34 18.03
C GLY A 174 14.44 16.13 18.42
N VAL A 175 13.35 16.26 19.18
CA VAL A 175 12.55 15.08 19.56
C VAL A 175 11.60 14.74 18.40
N THR A 176 12.02 13.81 17.53
CA THR A 176 11.08 13.03 16.71
C THR A 176 10.03 12.48 17.66
N ALA A 177 8.79 12.94 17.52
CA ALA A 177 7.68 12.37 18.28
C ALA A 177 7.66 10.86 18.04
N SER A 178 7.84 10.11 19.13
CA SER A 178 7.80 8.67 19.11
C SER A 178 6.37 8.27 18.71
N PRO A 179 6.14 7.11 18.07
CA PRO A 179 4.80 6.63 17.82
C PRO A 179 3.90 6.68 19.06
N GLY A 180 4.46 6.62 20.28
CA GLY A 180 3.76 6.78 21.57
C GLY A 180 3.08 8.13 21.83
N ASP A 181 3.48 9.20 21.14
CA ASP A 181 3.01 10.56 21.45
C ASP A 181 1.66 10.92 20.80
N ILE A 182 1.20 10.11 19.84
CA ILE A 182 -0.06 10.34 19.11
C ILE A 182 -1.25 9.88 19.96
N SER A 183 -2.23 10.72 20.25
CA SER A 183 -3.40 10.24 21.00
C SER A 183 -4.19 9.19 20.19
N PRO A 184 -4.53 8.02 20.77
CA PRO A 184 -5.34 7.01 20.07
C PRO A 184 -6.77 7.48 19.81
N THR A 185 -7.22 8.54 20.51
CA THR A 185 -8.55 9.16 20.32
C THR A 185 -8.51 10.35 19.37
N ALA A 186 -7.37 10.63 18.74
CA ALA A 186 -7.25 11.77 17.86
C ALA A 186 -8.07 11.58 16.57
N GLU A 187 -8.58 12.67 16.02
CA GLU A 187 -9.34 12.64 14.78
C GLU A 187 -8.40 12.59 13.58
N PHE A 188 -8.37 11.44 12.89
CA PHE A 188 -7.58 11.24 11.69
C PHE A 188 -8.33 11.73 10.45
N ALA A 189 -7.73 12.67 9.71
CA ALA A 189 -8.28 13.14 8.44
C ALA A 189 -7.78 12.27 7.29
N ILE A 190 -8.67 11.83 6.38
CA ILE A 190 -8.27 11.02 5.22
C ILE A 190 -7.37 11.86 4.30
N ALA A 191 -6.17 11.36 3.99
CA ALA A 191 -5.24 11.97 3.05
C ALA A 191 -5.48 11.47 1.63
N TYR A 192 -5.62 10.16 1.46
CA TYR A 192 -6.04 9.51 0.22
C TYR A 192 -6.63 8.13 0.49
N GLN A 193 -7.47 7.66 -0.43
CA GLN A 193 -8.17 6.38 -0.32
C GLN A 193 -8.12 5.62 -1.65
N ASP A 194 -8.07 4.29 -1.57
CA ASP A 194 -8.17 3.35 -2.70
C ASP A 194 -7.18 3.63 -3.84
N GLN A 195 -5.94 3.96 -3.49
CA GLN A 195 -4.88 4.21 -4.48
C GLN A 195 -4.22 2.89 -4.88
N HIS A 196 -4.52 2.42 -6.09
CA HIS A 196 -3.95 1.18 -6.62
C HIS A 196 -2.60 1.45 -7.28
N LEU A 197 -1.54 0.85 -6.76
CA LEU A 197 -0.19 0.95 -7.31
C LEU A 197 0.31 -0.42 -7.78
N ARG A 198 1.12 -0.40 -8.84
CA ARG A 198 1.82 -1.57 -9.36
C ARG A 198 3.32 -1.33 -9.24
N VAL A 199 3.93 -1.93 -8.22
CA VAL A 199 5.37 -1.87 -7.97
C VAL A 199 6.04 -2.98 -8.75
N GLN A 200 7.01 -2.64 -9.61
CA GLN A 200 7.72 -3.61 -10.43
C GLN A 200 9.22 -3.45 -10.22
N THR A 201 9.89 -4.52 -9.78
CA THR A 201 11.35 -4.52 -9.62
C THR A 201 12.03 -4.44 -10.98
N GLU A 202 13.25 -3.90 -11.02
CA GLU A 202 14.03 -3.90 -12.26
C GLU A 202 14.56 -5.30 -12.60
N LYS A 203 14.89 -6.10 -11.57
CA LYS A 203 15.34 -7.49 -11.68
C LYS A 203 14.97 -8.28 -10.42
N CYS A 204 15.01 -9.61 -10.49
CA CYS A 204 14.89 -10.49 -9.32
C CYS A 204 16.20 -10.60 -8.50
N LEU A 205 16.84 -9.46 -8.21
CA LEU A 205 18.09 -9.40 -7.46
C LEU A 205 17.99 -8.35 -6.35
N SER A 206 18.71 -8.56 -5.24
CA SER A 206 18.80 -7.57 -4.16
C SER A 206 19.44 -6.27 -4.68
N GLY A 207 18.91 -5.13 -4.22
CA GLY A 207 19.34 -3.79 -4.67
C GLY A 207 18.74 -3.34 -6.01
N TRP A 208 17.89 -4.14 -6.65
CA TRP A 208 17.16 -3.80 -7.89
C TRP A 208 15.65 -3.62 -7.64
N GLY A 209 15.31 -3.03 -6.50
CA GLY A 209 13.94 -2.78 -6.09
C GLY A 209 13.29 -1.60 -6.81
N ALA A 210 12.00 -1.41 -6.52
CA ALA A 210 11.27 -0.19 -6.83
C ALA A 210 10.66 0.37 -5.55
N ALA A 211 10.74 1.68 -5.40
CA ALA A 211 10.29 2.36 -4.20
C ALA A 211 8.90 2.99 -4.38
N VAL A 212 8.20 3.16 -3.28
CA VAL A 212 6.90 3.83 -3.19
C VAL A 212 7.08 5.05 -2.31
N ASP A 213 6.59 6.17 -2.81
CA ASP A 213 6.50 7.43 -2.09
C ASP A 213 5.09 7.51 -1.46
N PHE A 214 5.03 7.65 -0.15
CA PHE A 214 3.77 7.80 0.59
C PHE A 214 3.34 9.26 0.71
N ASP A 215 4.23 10.22 0.44
CA ASP A 215 3.84 11.61 0.40
C ASP A 215 2.92 11.90 -0.79
N GLU A 216 3.31 11.36 -1.93
CA GLU A 216 2.57 11.40 -3.19
C GLU A 216 2.39 9.95 -3.65
N PRO A 217 1.19 9.33 -3.53
CA PRO A 217 1.00 7.88 -3.65
C PRO A 217 1.34 7.38 -5.06
N ARG A 218 2.62 7.10 -5.31
CA ARG A 218 3.17 6.71 -6.61
C ARG A 218 4.36 5.79 -6.44
N VAL A 219 4.66 5.05 -7.50
CA VAL A 219 5.90 4.28 -7.61
C VAL A 219 6.98 5.17 -8.20
N ILE A 220 8.14 5.20 -7.56
CA ILE A 220 9.35 5.86 -8.04
C ILE A 220 10.42 4.81 -8.35
N GLY A 221 11.27 5.10 -9.33
CA GLY A 221 12.40 4.21 -9.65
C GLY A 221 13.45 4.22 -8.53
N GLY A 222 14.24 3.15 -8.47
CA GLY A 222 15.31 3.01 -7.49
C GLY A 222 14.84 2.65 -6.08
N THR A 223 15.62 3.05 -5.07
CA THR A 223 15.45 2.63 -3.67
C THR A 223 15.22 3.81 -2.70
N GLU A 224 15.04 5.02 -3.22
CA GLU A 224 14.90 6.25 -2.42
C GLU A 224 13.44 6.59 -2.12
N GLY A 225 12.70 5.67 -1.51
CA GLY A 225 11.30 5.91 -1.09
C GLY A 225 11.00 5.37 0.30
N ASP A 226 9.76 5.59 0.74
CA ASP A 226 9.28 5.20 2.07
C ASP A 226 9.19 3.68 2.23
N MET A 227 8.86 2.99 1.14
CA MET A 227 8.78 1.54 1.06
C MET A 227 9.47 1.06 -0.21
N VAL A 228 10.35 0.07 -0.13
CA VAL A 228 11.03 -0.53 -1.29
C VAL A 228 10.60 -1.98 -1.41
N TYR A 229 10.07 -2.37 -2.57
CA TYR A 229 9.87 -3.77 -2.91
C TYR A 229 11.05 -4.28 -3.73
N GLU A 230 11.69 -5.36 -3.29
CA GLU A 230 12.81 -5.99 -4.00
C GLU A 230 12.67 -7.51 -4.05
N GLN A 231 13.57 -8.15 -4.83
CA GLN A 231 13.58 -9.59 -5.06
C GLN A 231 12.28 -10.08 -5.73
N CYS A 232 12.15 -11.39 -5.93
CA CYS A 232 10.98 -12.01 -6.56
C CYS A 232 10.42 -13.13 -5.70
N ASN A 233 9.11 -13.31 -5.83
CA ASN A 233 8.30 -14.40 -5.29
C ASN A 233 8.73 -14.99 -3.93
N PRO A 234 8.23 -14.47 -2.79
CA PRO A 234 7.30 -13.34 -2.67
C PRO A 234 7.99 -11.97 -2.79
N GLY A 235 9.33 -11.94 -2.83
CA GLY A 235 10.12 -10.73 -2.67
C GLY A 235 10.17 -10.28 -1.21
N ALA A 236 10.60 -9.04 -1.00
CA ALA A 236 10.73 -8.44 0.31
C ALA A 236 10.35 -6.96 0.27
N VAL A 237 9.65 -6.51 1.31
CA VAL A 237 9.33 -5.10 1.56
C VAL A 237 10.34 -4.56 2.58
N GLN A 238 11.15 -3.60 2.15
CA GLN A 238 12.10 -2.86 2.97
C GLN A 238 11.57 -1.48 3.31
N THR A 239 11.85 -1.01 4.52
CA THR A 239 11.51 0.34 4.95
C THR A 239 12.39 0.76 6.13
N GLY A 240 12.63 2.06 6.27
CA GLY A 240 13.17 2.66 7.49
C GLY A 240 12.09 3.18 8.44
N LEU A 241 10.80 3.06 8.08
CA LEU A 241 9.68 3.59 8.84
C LEU A 241 9.23 2.62 9.93
N PRO A 242 8.65 3.12 11.04
CA PRO A 242 7.86 2.31 11.95
C PRO A 242 6.75 1.56 11.20
N LEU A 243 6.70 0.24 11.39
CA LEU A 243 5.84 -0.68 10.65
C LEU A 243 5.18 -1.69 11.59
N ALA A 244 3.94 -2.07 11.29
CA ALA A 244 3.29 -3.26 11.84
C ALA A 244 2.46 -4.02 10.80
N GLU A 245 2.18 -5.28 11.08
CA GLU A 245 1.25 -6.09 10.29
C GLU A 245 -0.13 -6.09 10.96
N VAL A 246 -1.19 -5.90 10.17
CA VAL A 246 -2.57 -5.97 10.65
C VAL A 246 -3.40 -6.91 9.79
N SER A 247 -4.33 -7.60 10.44
CA SER A 247 -5.19 -8.60 9.79
C SER A 247 -6.32 -7.94 9.00
N GLY A 248 -6.09 -7.76 7.70
CA GLY A 248 -7.13 -7.42 6.72
C GLY A 248 -7.50 -5.93 6.64
N GLN A 249 -8.36 -5.61 5.68
CA GLN A 249 -8.71 -4.24 5.27
C GLN A 249 -9.56 -3.45 6.30
N SER A 250 -10.09 -4.14 7.33
CA SER A 250 -10.96 -3.54 8.35
C SER A 250 -10.21 -2.87 9.49
N ALA A 251 -8.88 -2.95 9.53
CA ALA A 251 -8.09 -2.26 10.55
C ALA A 251 -8.36 -0.74 10.53
N THR A 252 -8.43 -0.14 11.71
CA THR A 252 -8.61 1.30 11.88
C THR A 252 -7.26 2.00 12.14
N PRO A 253 -7.15 3.32 11.93
CA PRO A 253 -5.93 4.08 12.27
C PRO A 253 -5.45 3.86 13.71
N ALA A 254 -6.37 3.75 14.66
CA ALA A 254 -6.06 3.49 16.07
C ALA A 254 -5.44 2.09 16.26
N ASP A 255 -6.04 1.05 15.65
CA ASP A 255 -5.49 -0.32 15.70
C ASP A 255 -4.07 -0.37 15.12
N CYS A 256 -3.87 0.35 14.03
CA CYS A 256 -2.61 0.40 13.30
C CYS A 256 -1.49 1.05 14.15
N LEU A 257 -1.77 2.20 14.77
CA LEU A 257 -0.83 2.84 15.70
C LEU A 257 -0.53 1.98 16.92
N GLU A 258 -1.55 1.32 17.48
CA GLU A 258 -1.36 0.44 18.63
C GLU A 258 -0.48 -0.77 18.28
N ASN A 259 -0.67 -1.37 17.11
CA ASN A 259 0.19 -2.45 16.65
C ASN A 259 1.63 -1.98 16.37
N ILE A 260 1.83 -0.79 15.81
CA ILE A 260 3.19 -0.21 15.65
C ILE A 260 3.90 -0.06 17.00
N ARG A 261 3.17 0.30 18.07
CA ARG A 261 3.75 0.46 19.41
C ARG A 261 4.02 -0.87 20.10
N THR A 262 3.08 -1.79 20.02
CA THR A 262 3.07 -3.00 20.86
C THR A 262 3.71 -4.20 20.17
N THR A 263 3.56 -4.30 18.85
CA THR A 263 4.01 -5.44 18.04
C THR A 263 4.61 -4.94 16.71
N PRO A 264 5.67 -4.12 16.75
CA PRO A 264 6.30 -3.63 15.53
C PRO A 264 6.87 -4.78 14.69
N ALA A 265 6.61 -4.77 13.39
CA ALA A 265 7.23 -5.70 12.47
C ALA A 265 8.67 -5.25 12.17
N GLN A 266 9.54 -6.23 11.87
CA GLN A 266 10.94 -5.97 11.56
C GLN A 266 11.15 -5.97 10.05
N SER A 267 11.78 -4.92 9.52
CA SER A 267 12.17 -4.88 8.12
C SER A 267 13.43 -5.74 7.88
N PRO A 268 13.54 -6.48 6.76
CA PRO A 268 12.56 -6.64 5.69
C PRO A 268 11.39 -7.56 6.07
N VAL A 269 10.21 -7.30 5.49
CA VAL A 269 9.01 -8.12 5.66
C VAL A 269 8.64 -8.83 4.36
N ALA A 270 8.24 -10.10 4.45
CA ALA A 270 7.74 -10.85 3.29
C ALA A 270 6.27 -10.46 3.02
N PRO A 271 5.94 -9.91 1.82
CA PRO A 271 4.55 -9.63 1.49
C PRO A 271 3.76 -10.92 1.26
N ALA A 272 2.47 -10.88 1.60
CA ALA A 272 1.53 -11.97 1.33
C ALA A 272 0.20 -11.39 0.86
N GLU A 273 -0.49 -12.05 -0.08
CA GLU A 273 -1.78 -11.58 -0.59
C GLU A 273 -2.82 -11.45 0.53
N GLY A 274 -3.52 -10.32 0.56
CA GLY A 274 -4.49 -9.96 1.59
C GLY A 274 -3.89 -9.42 2.89
N LEU A 275 -2.56 -9.48 3.06
CA LEU A 275 -1.87 -8.86 4.20
C LEU A 275 -1.95 -7.34 4.08
N THR A 276 -2.13 -6.66 5.22
CA THR A 276 -2.09 -5.20 5.28
C THR A 276 -0.97 -4.77 6.21
N PHE A 277 -0.11 -3.92 5.68
CA PHE A 277 0.97 -3.27 6.41
C PHE A 277 0.55 -1.88 6.84
N CYS A 278 1.03 -1.50 8.02
CA CYS A 278 0.78 -0.24 8.68
C CYS A 278 2.08 0.53 8.82
N PHE A 279 2.22 1.65 8.12
CA PHE A 279 3.42 2.49 8.17
C PHE A 279 3.09 3.85 8.78
N LEU A 280 4.01 4.38 9.58
CA LEU A 280 3.95 5.76 10.06
C LEU A 280 5.10 6.55 9.43
N THR A 281 4.79 7.57 8.61
CA THR A 281 5.83 8.38 7.98
C THR A 281 6.59 9.23 9.02
N SER A 282 7.75 9.77 8.64
CA SER A 282 8.57 10.59 9.52
C SER A 282 7.96 11.97 9.74
N ARG A 283 7.74 12.35 11.01
CA ARG A 283 7.27 13.70 11.38
C ARG A 283 8.26 14.78 10.95
N ASN A 284 9.56 14.53 11.10
CA ASN A 284 10.60 15.51 10.77
C ASN A 284 10.68 15.74 9.26
N ASP A 285 10.59 14.68 8.46
CA ASP A 285 10.62 14.81 7.01
C ASP A 285 9.35 15.49 6.49
N ALA A 286 8.20 15.17 7.07
CA ALA A 286 6.95 15.84 6.77
C ALA A 286 7.04 17.35 7.07
N ALA A 287 7.50 17.72 8.28
CA ALA A 287 7.69 19.12 8.67
C ALA A 287 8.70 19.85 7.75
N ALA A 288 9.82 19.21 7.39
CA ALA A 288 10.82 19.78 6.49
C ALA A 288 10.28 20.03 5.07
N ARG A 289 9.29 19.25 4.64
CA ARG A 289 8.60 19.38 3.34
C ARG A 289 7.34 20.24 3.40
N GLY A 290 6.93 20.69 4.60
CA GLY A 290 5.67 21.41 4.79
C GLY A 290 4.44 20.52 4.55
N THR A 291 4.54 19.22 4.83
CA THR A 291 3.46 18.25 4.77
C THR A 291 3.13 17.70 6.16
N THR A 292 1.99 17.03 6.30
CA THR A 292 1.60 16.37 7.55
C THR A 292 2.13 14.93 7.58
N GLN A 293 2.52 14.46 8.77
CA GLN A 293 2.82 13.06 9.00
C GLN A 293 1.61 12.19 8.62
N LYS A 294 1.84 11.02 8.01
CA LYS A 294 0.79 10.13 7.53
C LYS A 294 0.89 8.77 8.19
N LEU A 295 -0.26 8.20 8.50
CA LEU A 295 -0.42 6.78 8.78
C LEU A 295 -0.95 6.10 7.52
N VAL A 296 -0.18 5.16 6.97
CA VAL A 296 -0.40 4.58 5.65
C VAL A 296 -0.65 3.09 5.77
N PHE A 297 -1.73 2.65 5.15
CA PHE A 297 -2.13 1.26 5.04
C PHE A 297 -1.78 0.80 3.64
N VAL A 298 -1.02 -0.29 3.57
CA VAL A 298 -0.64 -0.93 2.31
C VAL A 298 -1.22 -2.33 2.31
N THR A 299 -2.29 -2.54 1.57
CA THR A 299 -2.86 -3.87 1.38
C THR A 299 -2.23 -4.51 0.14
N VAL A 300 -1.71 -5.72 0.28
CA VAL A 300 -1.16 -6.49 -0.84
C VAL A 300 -2.31 -7.16 -1.58
N ASP A 301 -2.55 -6.74 -2.82
CA ASP A 301 -3.63 -7.28 -3.65
C ASP A 301 -3.19 -8.56 -4.39
N SER A 302 -1.98 -8.55 -4.94
CA SER A 302 -1.39 -9.72 -5.58
C SER A 302 0.13 -9.64 -5.70
N ILE A 303 0.77 -10.80 -5.75
CA ILE A 303 2.23 -10.93 -5.96
C ILE A 303 2.44 -11.85 -7.16
N THR A 304 3.13 -11.34 -8.17
CA THR A 304 3.44 -12.12 -9.38
C THR A 304 4.88 -11.91 -9.81
N GLU A 305 5.40 -12.82 -10.62
CA GLU A 305 6.71 -12.70 -11.26
C GLU A 305 6.54 -12.81 -12.77
N LYS A 306 7.18 -11.92 -13.53
CA LYS A 306 7.13 -11.95 -14.99
C LYS A 306 8.45 -11.47 -15.57
N ASN A 307 9.06 -12.29 -16.43
CA ASN A 307 10.28 -11.96 -17.16
C ASN A 307 11.44 -11.50 -16.25
N ASP A 308 11.69 -12.19 -15.13
CA ASP A 308 12.71 -11.79 -14.15
C ASP A 308 12.43 -10.45 -13.43
N HIS A 309 11.15 -10.06 -13.36
CA HIS A 309 10.67 -8.94 -12.56
C HIS A 309 9.63 -9.39 -11.54
N GLY A 310 9.77 -8.94 -10.30
CA GLY A 310 8.77 -9.05 -9.27
C GLY A 310 7.72 -7.96 -9.48
N ILE A 311 6.45 -8.32 -9.41
CA ILE A 311 5.33 -7.41 -9.57
C ILE A 311 4.45 -7.53 -8.32
N LEU A 312 4.41 -6.46 -7.54
CA LEU A 312 3.58 -6.32 -6.36
C LEU A 312 2.47 -5.30 -6.68
N ASN A 313 1.22 -5.77 -6.70
CA ASN A 313 0.06 -4.89 -6.78
C ASN A 313 -0.44 -4.61 -5.36
N ILE A 314 -0.60 -3.33 -5.04
CA ILE A 314 -1.01 -2.87 -3.71
C ILE A 314 -2.13 -1.84 -3.81
N THR A 315 -2.93 -1.77 -2.75
CA THR A 315 -3.89 -0.69 -2.51
C THR A 315 -3.42 0.12 -1.31
N LEU A 316 -3.28 1.43 -1.49
CA LEU A 316 -2.94 2.36 -0.42
C LEU A 316 -4.15 3.12 0.10
N ARG A 317 -4.16 3.35 1.41
CA ARG A 317 -5.08 4.26 2.11
C ARG A 317 -4.30 4.97 3.20
N ALA A 318 -4.47 6.27 3.36
CA ALA A 318 -3.72 7.03 4.33
C ALA A 318 -4.56 8.09 5.04
N TRP A 319 -4.12 8.44 6.24
CA TRP A 319 -4.66 9.51 7.05
C TRP A 319 -3.54 10.45 7.51
N ASN A 320 -3.85 11.73 7.54
CA ASN A 320 -3.03 12.72 8.22
C ASN A 320 -3.11 12.49 9.72
N VAL A 321 -1.95 12.39 10.35
CA VAL A 321 -1.81 12.31 11.81
C VAL A 321 -2.01 13.74 12.34
N PRO A 322 -2.93 13.95 13.30
CA PRO A 322 -3.09 15.26 13.92
C PRO A 322 -1.84 15.66 14.70
N GLU A 323 -1.45 16.93 14.59
CA GLU A 323 -0.24 17.49 15.21
C GLU A 323 -0.35 17.73 16.72
#